data_AF-A0A544QQ13-F1
#
_entry.id   AF-A0A544QQ13-F1
#
_cell.length_a   1.000
_cell.length_b   1.000
_cell.length_c   1.000
_cell.angle_alpha   90.00
_cell.angle_beta   90.00
_cell.angle_gamma   90.00
#
_symmetry.space_group_name_H-M   'P 1'
#
loop_
_entity.id
_entity.type
_entity.pdbx_description
1 polymer ?
#
loop_
_entity_poly.entity_id
_entity_poly.type
_entity_poly.pdbx_seq_one_letter_code
_entity_poly.pdbx_strand_id
1 'polypeptide(L)'
;MSDADPIALSGGGVTVHKSYHEEIYPDPAIVIVIEQFEAGSRQVTLTESLPAGVDATLVEFDGETADHWTARGEELELSVSLADGESIETAYAYAGGIADAPDKWLTPPSVVIEDADGNTVQLDPADAEPPETVVELPEAVTAADTDSAAPEYGDGVAYEPPEPEAVESGDIYGQDEATPYEDHAETAPESLYGEIETRWSEEASVIAARSSYGDEDAYEPEEPEAVDDGDRYGDDDAVDDES
;
A
#
# COMPACT_ATOMS: atom_id res chain seq x y z
N MET A 1 -5.73 17.64 7.26
CA MET A 1 -5.79 16.55 6.27
C MET A 1 -4.90 16.99 5.13
N SER A 2 -3.68 16.48 5.07
CA SER A 2 -2.73 16.83 4.01
C SER A 2 -2.76 15.71 2.98
N ASP A 3 -3.50 15.93 1.91
CA ASP A 3 -3.36 15.19 0.66
C ASP A 3 -2.12 15.73 -0.06
N ALA A 4 -1.25 14.86 -0.56
CA ALA A 4 -0.23 15.31 -1.51
C ALA A 4 -0.92 15.46 -2.88
N ASP A 5 -0.52 16.47 -3.66
CA ASP A 5 -0.99 16.56 -5.04
C ASP A 5 -0.65 15.26 -5.79
N PRO A 6 -1.51 14.77 -6.70
CA PRO A 6 -1.26 13.54 -7.42
C PRO A 6 -0.17 13.72 -8.48
N ILE A 7 0.67 12.70 -8.63
CA ILE A 7 1.46 12.50 -9.84
C ILE A 7 0.53 12.04 -10.95
N ALA A 8 0.62 12.65 -12.13
CA ALA A 8 -0.19 12.28 -13.29
C ALA A 8 0.68 11.81 -14.47
N LEU A 9 0.30 10.68 -15.06
CA LEU A 9 0.89 10.10 -16.28
C LEU A 9 -0.22 9.85 -17.29
N SER A 10 -0.15 10.50 -18.46
CA SER A 10 -1.20 10.40 -19.49
C SER A 10 -0.62 9.96 -20.84
N GLY A 11 -1.28 9.01 -21.50
CA GLY A 11 -0.94 8.60 -22.85
C GLY A 11 -1.63 7.30 -23.25
N GLY A 12 -1.64 6.99 -24.54
CA GLY A 12 -2.26 5.75 -25.03
C GLY A 12 -3.74 5.59 -24.65
N GLY A 13 -4.48 6.67 -24.43
CA GLY A 13 -5.90 6.61 -24.05
C GLY A 13 -6.19 6.33 -22.58
N VAL A 14 -5.16 6.36 -21.74
CA VAL A 14 -5.23 6.12 -20.29
C VAL A 14 -4.54 7.26 -19.54
N THR A 15 -5.10 7.61 -18.39
CA THR A 15 -4.45 8.47 -17.39
C THR A 15 -4.28 7.69 -16.10
N VAL A 16 -3.09 7.77 -15.50
CA VAL A 16 -2.76 7.21 -14.19
C VAL A 16 -2.48 8.35 -13.24
N HIS A 17 -3.20 8.38 -12.12
CA HIS A 17 -2.98 9.26 -10.99
C HIS A 17 -2.42 8.46 -9.82
N LYS A 18 -1.43 9.02 -9.14
CA LYS A 18 -0.84 8.46 -7.93
C LYS A 18 -0.76 9.51 -6.84
N SER A 19 -1.34 9.25 -5.68
CA SER A 19 -1.42 10.18 -4.55
C SER A 19 -1.14 9.48 -3.21
N TYR A 20 -0.82 10.27 -2.20
CA TYR A 20 -0.69 9.81 -0.82
C TYR A 20 -1.87 10.31 0.00
N HIS A 21 -2.49 9.40 0.77
CA HIS A 21 -3.62 9.70 1.63
C HIS A 21 -3.36 9.20 3.05
N GLU A 22 -3.50 10.09 4.04
CA GLU A 22 -3.26 9.78 5.46
C GLU A 22 -4.47 9.11 6.14
N GLU A 23 -5.70 9.43 5.72
CA GLU A 23 -6.92 9.12 6.50
C GLU A 23 -8.05 8.45 5.71
N ILE A 24 -7.90 8.25 4.39
CA ILE A 24 -8.96 7.64 3.55
C ILE A 24 -9.01 6.12 3.74
N TYR A 25 -7.86 5.52 4.03
CA TYR A 25 -7.70 4.12 4.37
C TYR A 25 -7.48 3.98 5.88
N PRO A 26 -7.74 2.79 6.48
CA PRO A 26 -7.50 2.57 7.91
C PRO A 26 -6.06 2.90 8.34
N ASP A 27 -5.12 2.86 7.40
CA ASP A 27 -3.71 3.25 7.53
C ASP A 27 -3.31 4.20 6.38
N PRO A 28 -2.26 5.03 6.54
CA PRO A 28 -1.74 5.85 5.46
C PRO A 28 -1.37 5.01 4.24
N ALA A 29 -1.84 5.42 3.06
CA ALA A 29 -1.77 4.62 1.84
C ALA A 29 -1.35 5.45 0.63
N ILE A 30 -0.78 4.76 -0.36
CA ILE A 30 -0.71 5.27 -1.73
C ILE A 30 -1.96 4.82 -2.47
N VAL A 31 -2.62 5.76 -3.14
CA VAL A 31 -3.79 5.51 -3.97
C VAL A 31 -3.41 5.70 -5.42
N ILE A 32 -3.83 4.76 -6.26
CA ILE A 32 -3.66 4.78 -7.71
C ILE A 32 -5.05 4.79 -8.34
N VAL A 33 -5.31 5.80 -9.17
CA VAL A 33 -6.53 5.87 -10.00
C VAL A 33 -6.11 5.75 -11.46
N ILE A 34 -6.72 4.83 -12.19
CA ILE A 34 -6.49 4.63 -13.61
C ILE A 34 -7.79 4.88 -14.35
N GLU A 35 -7.78 5.82 -15.29
CA GLU A 35 -8.95 6.20 -16.08
C GLU A 35 -8.68 5.93 -17.56
N GLN A 36 -9.59 5.21 -18.21
CA GLN A 36 -9.59 5.03 -19.65
C GLN A 36 -10.58 6.01 -20.30
N PHE A 37 -10.13 6.75 -21.32
CA PHE A 37 -10.96 7.73 -22.03
C PHE A 37 -11.07 7.50 -23.54
N GLU A 38 -10.33 6.54 -24.08
CA GLU A 38 -10.44 6.13 -25.49
C GLU A 38 -11.27 4.86 -25.67
N ALA A 39 -11.88 4.72 -26.84
CA ALA A 39 -12.64 3.53 -27.19
C ALA A 39 -11.76 2.26 -27.31
N GLY A 40 -12.33 1.13 -26.88
CA GLY A 40 -11.73 -0.21 -26.99
C GLY A 40 -10.98 -0.63 -25.74
N SER A 41 -11.05 -1.92 -25.36
CA SER A 41 -10.44 -2.39 -24.11
C SER A 41 -8.93 -2.17 -24.08
N ARG A 42 -8.40 -1.82 -22.90
CA ARG A 42 -6.96 -1.63 -22.67
C ARG A 42 -6.47 -2.54 -21.56
N GLN A 43 -5.32 -3.18 -21.78
CA GLN A 43 -4.58 -3.84 -20.71
C GLN A 43 -3.56 -2.83 -20.18
N VAL A 44 -3.62 -2.53 -18.89
CA VAL A 44 -2.67 -1.64 -18.21
C VAL A 44 -1.81 -2.48 -17.28
N THR A 45 -0.50 -2.35 -17.42
CA THR A 45 0.49 -2.90 -16.50
C THR A 45 1.26 -1.73 -15.90
N LEU A 46 1.18 -1.60 -14.58
CA LEU A 46 1.87 -0.56 -13.82
C LEU A 46 2.90 -1.22 -12.91
N THR A 47 4.12 -0.70 -12.92
CA THR A 47 5.23 -1.20 -12.11
C THR A 47 5.77 -0.08 -11.23
N GLU A 48 5.79 -0.36 -9.94
CA GLU A 48 6.18 0.54 -8.86
C GLU A 48 7.44 0.04 -8.20
N SER A 49 8.46 0.88 -8.09
CA SER A 49 9.66 0.57 -7.31
C SER A 49 9.43 0.91 -5.84
N LEU A 50 9.74 -0.03 -4.95
CA LEU A 50 9.66 0.20 -3.52
C LEU A 50 10.89 1.01 -3.04
N PRO A 51 10.72 1.85 -2.00
CA PRO A 51 11.86 2.52 -1.37
C PRO A 51 12.91 1.52 -0.87
N ALA A 52 14.18 1.90 -0.93
CA ALA A 52 15.28 1.01 -0.51
C ALA A 52 15.12 0.54 0.95
N GLY A 53 15.22 -0.77 1.17
CA GLY A 53 15.10 -1.41 2.48
C GLY A 53 13.65 -1.73 2.91
N VAL A 54 12.66 -1.45 2.07
CA VAL A 54 11.28 -1.89 2.26
C VAL A 54 11.17 -3.38 1.96
N ASP A 55 10.41 -4.09 2.80
CA ASP A 55 10.04 -5.48 2.58
C ASP A 55 8.66 -5.53 1.91
N ALA A 56 8.59 -5.98 0.65
CA ALA A 56 7.34 -6.08 -0.10
C ALA A 56 6.30 -7.02 0.53
N THR A 57 6.72 -7.92 1.44
CA THR A 57 5.78 -8.82 2.16
C THR A 57 4.97 -8.11 3.24
N LEU A 58 5.36 -6.89 3.61
CA LEU A 58 4.66 -6.01 4.56
C LEU A 58 3.77 -4.98 3.84
N VAL A 59 3.66 -5.06 2.52
CA VAL A 59 2.73 -4.24 1.74
C VAL A 59 1.36 -4.91 1.77
N GLU A 60 0.35 -4.12 2.13
CA GLU A 60 -1.04 -4.54 2.21
C GLU A 60 -1.81 -3.86 1.09
N PHE A 61 -2.47 -4.64 0.23
CA PHE A 61 -3.27 -4.11 -0.87
C PHE A 61 -4.72 -3.92 -0.43
N ASP A 62 -5.39 -2.97 -1.06
CA ASP A 62 -6.84 -2.82 -0.95
C ASP A 62 -7.55 -4.16 -1.25
N GLY A 63 -8.51 -4.52 -0.41
CA GLY A 63 -9.14 -5.85 -0.45
C GLY A 63 -9.98 -6.12 -1.69
N GLU A 64 -10.53 -5.09 -2.33
CA GLU A 64 -11.33 -5.23 -3.55
C GLU A 64 -10.46 -5.40 -4.79
N THR A 65 -9.24 -4.86 -4.75
CA THR A 65 -8.32 -4.81 -5.90
C THR A 65 -7.03 -5.62 -5.71
N ALA A 66 -6.86 -6.30 -4.58
CA ALA A 66 -5.67 -7.08 -4.24
C ALA A 66 -5.30 -8.14 -5.29
N ASP A 67 -6.29 -8.76 -5.95
CA ASP A 67 -6.05 -9.78 -6.98
C ASP A 67 -5.37 -9.23 -8.25
N HIS A 68 -5.37 -7.90 -8.45
CA HIS A 68 -4.67 -7.24 -9.55
C HIS A 68 -3.19 -6.98 -9.24
N TRP A 69 -2.79 -7.08 -7.97
CA TRP A 69 -1.45 -6.76 -7.52
C TRP A 69 -0.57 -8.00 -7.39
N THR A 70 0.72 -7.80 -7.64
CA THR A 70 1.77 -8.79 -7.38
C THR A 70 3.00 -8.10 -6.83
N ALA A 71 3.39 -8.46 -5.60
CA ALA A 71 4.66 -8.05 -5.02
C ALA A 71 5.82 -8.90 -5.58
N ARG A 72 6.88 -8.25 -6.06
CA ARG A 72 8.06 -8.87 -6.67
C ARG A 72 9.35 -8.31 -6.10
N GLY A 73 9.77 -8.82 -4.94
CA GLY A 73 11.04 -8.44 -4.32
C GLY A 73 11.06 -6.97 -3.90
N GLU A 74 11.55 -6.10 -4.79
CA GLU A 74 11.67 -4.64 -4.58
C GLU A 74 10.66 -3.85 -5.43
N GLU A 75 9.71 -4.52 -6.07
CA GLU A 75 8.70 -3.90 -6.95
C GLU A 75 7.28 -4.37 -6.64
N LEU A 76 6.29 -3.53 -6.94
CA LEU A 76 4.89 -3.89 -6.99
C LEU A 76 4.43 -3.80 -8.45
N GLU A 77 3.70 -4.81 -8.93
CA GLU A 77 3.09 -4.81 -10.25
C GLU A 77 1.57 -4.85 -10.12
N LEU A 78 0.88 -3.91 -10.77
CA LEU A 78 -0.57 -3.91 -10.97
C LEU A 78 -0.87 -4.28 -12.41
N SER A 79 -1.76 -5.25 -12.61
CA SER A 79 -2.24 -5.65 -13.94
C SER A 79 -3.77 -5.64 -13.99
N VAL A 80 -4.32 -4.78 -14.85
CA VAL A 80 -5.77 -4.59 -14.99
C VAL A 80 -6.19 -4.49 -16.45
N SER A 81 -7.34 -5.05 -16.79
CA SER A 81 -8.01 -4.84 -18.08
C SER A 81 -9.15 -3.86 -17.89
N LEU A 82 -9.12 -2.74 -18.62
CA LEU A 82 -10.15 -1.71 -18.57
C LEU A 82 -11.04 -1.75 -19.82
N ALA A 83 -12.35 -1.60 -19.61
CA ALA A 83 -13.32 -1.39 -20.68
C ALA A 83 -13.43 0.09 -21.10
N ASP A 84 -14.13 0.34 -22.21
CA ASP A 84 -14.37 1.71 -22.71
C ASP A 84 -15.01 2.61 -21.64
N GLY A 85 -14.32 3.70 -21.30
CA GLY A 85 -14.76 4.66 -20.28
C GLY A 85 -14.68 4.14 -18.84
N GLU A 86 -14.04 3.00 -18.61
CA GLU A 86 -13.89 2.42 -17.28
C GLU A 86 -12.75 3.10 -16.50
N SER A 87 -12.91 3.13 -15.18
CA SER A 87 -11.87 3.53 -14.25
C SER A 87 -11.78 2.54 -13.11
N ILE A 88 -10.59 2.47 -12.52
CA ILE A 88 -10.32 1.70 -11.31
C ILE A 88 -9.56 2.59 -10.33
N GLU A 89 -9.97 2.53 -9.07
CA GLU A 89 -9.21 3.05 -7.94
C GLU A 89 -8.70 1.85 -7.14
N THR A 90 -7.43 1.89 -6.76
CA THR A 90 -6.79 0.88 -5.93
C THR A 90 -5.82 1.55 -4.98
N ALA A 91 -5.44 0.86 -3.92
CA ALA A 91 -4.49 1.38 -2.95
C ALA A 91 -3.58 0.30 -2.39
N TYR A 92 -2.46 0.74 -1.83
CA TYR A 92 -1.62 -0.08 -0.98
C TYR A 92 -1.10 0.72 0.22
N ALA A 93 -1.02 0.05 1.35
CA ALA A 93 -0.41 0.53 2.57
C ALA A 93 0.87 -0.27 2.88
N TYR A 94 1.70 0.25 3.78
CA TYR A 94 2.90 -0.45 4.24
C TYR A 94 2.92 -0.47 5.77
N ALA A 95 3.00 -1.67 6.34
CA ALA A 95 2.97 -1.86 7.80
C ALA A 95 4.15 -1.19 8.53
N GLY A 96 5.26 -0.92 7.83
CA GLY A 96 6.38 -0.16 8.37
C GLY A 96 6.23 1.36 8.31
N GLY A 97 5.11 1.87 7.79
CA GLY A 97 4.77 3.30 7.73
C GLY A 97 5.15 3.98 6.40
N ILE A 98 4.16 4.60 5.75
CA ILE A 98 4.37 5.49 4.58
C ILE A 98 4.55 6.94 5.03
N ALA A 99 3.81 7.35 6.07
CA ALA A 99 3.73 8.72 6.56
C ALA A 99 5.07 9.32 7.01
N ASP A 100 6.04 8.48 7.42
CA ASP A 100 7.36 8.95 7.86
C ASP A 100 8.21 9.50 6.71
N ALA A 101 7.93 9.13 5.45
CA ALA A 101 8.68 9.58 4.28
C ALA A 101 7.83 9.49 2.98
N PRO A 102 6.70 10.22 2.87
CA PRO A 102 5.77 10.10 1.74
C PRO A 102 6.44 10.38 0.39
N ASP A 103 7.40 11.30 0.32
CA ASP A 103 8.17 11.63 -0.88
C ASP A 103 8.87 10.42 -1.51
N LYS A 104 9.31 9.46 -0.70
CA LYS A 104 9.98 8.24 -1.19
C LYS A 104 9.00 7.29 -1.87
N TRP A 105 7.74 7.33 -1.46
CA TRP A 105 6.67 6.51 -2.02
C TRP A 105 6.00 7.17 -3.22
N LEU A 106 6.17 8.48 -3.40
CA LEU A 106 5.69 9.27 -4.53
C LEU A 106 6.72 9.35 -5.67
N THR A 107 7.40 8.25 -5.98
CA THR A 107 8.17 8.14 -7.24
C THR A 107 7.24 7.74 -8.38
N PRO A 108 7.30 8.35 -9.58
CA PRO A 108 6.42 7.96 -10.68
C PRO A 108 6.58 6.49 -11.10
N PRO A 109 5.48 5.75 -11.32
CA PRO A 109 5.53 4.37 -11.82
C PRO A 109 6.00 4.29 -13.27
N SER A 110 6.42 3.10 -13.69
CA SER A 110 6.43 2.74 -15.11
C SER A 110 5.06 2.20 -15.52
N VAL A 111 4.53 2.68 -16.65
CA VAL A 111 3.21 2.27 -17.14
C VAL A 111 3.32 1.78 -18.58
N VAL A 112 2.79 0.59 -18.83
CA VAL A 112 2.65 0.00 -20.16
C VAL A 112 1.18 -0.25 -20.43
N ILE A 113 0.71 0.21 -21.59
CA ILE A 113 -0.68 0.12 -22.04
C ILE A 113 -0.68 -0.68 -23.34
N GLU A 114 -1.43 -1.77 -23.38
CA GLU A 114 -1.68 -2.55 -24.60
C GLU A 114 -3.14 -2.37 -25.05
N ASP A 115 -3.34 -2.08 -26.33
CA ASP A 115 -4.69 -2.02 -26.92
C ASP A 115 -5.19 -3.40 -27.39
N ALA A 116 -6.47 -3.47 -27.75
CA ALA A 116 -7.09 -4.72 -28.22
C ALA A 116 -6.46 -5.30 -29.51
N ASP A 117 -5.72 -4.48 -30.28
CA ASP A 117 -5.00 -4.89 -31.48
C ASP A 117 -3.57 -5.38 -31.15
N GLY A 118 -3.15 -5.29 -29.89
CA GLY A 118 -1.83 -5.69 -29.38
C GLY A 118 -0.75 -4.62 -29.56
N ASN A 119 -1.12 -3.37 -29.83
CA ASN A 119 -0.12 -2.28 -29.85
C ASN A 119 0.15 -1.81 -28.43
N THR A 120 1.43 -1.62 -28.11
CA THR A 120 1.89 -1.18 -26.79
C THR A 120 2.35 0.27 -26.79
N VAL A 121 1.90 1.03 -25.81
CA VAL A 121 2.40 2.37 -25.47
C VAL A 121 3.03 2.30 -24.09
N GLN A 122 4.26 2.78 -23.95
CA GLN A 122 4.93 2.91 -22.66
C GLN A 122 4.95 4.39 -22.29
N LEU A 123 4.52 4.71 -21.06
CA LEU A 123 4.65 6.05 -20.50
C LEU A 123 5.98 6.14 -19.76
N ASP A 124 6.76 7.17 -20.06
CA ASP A 124 8.03 7.39 -19.39
C ASP A 124 7.76 8.06 -18.03
N PRO A 125 8.29 7.54 -16.91
CA PRO A 125 8.16 8.18 -15.61
C PRO A 125 8.75 9.60 -15.58
N ALA A 126 9.66 9.94 -16.50
CA ALA A 126 10.19 11.31 -16.65
C ALA A 126 9.19 12.30 -17.25
N ASP A 127 8.14 11.82 -17.92
CA ASP A 127 7.05 12.64 -18.45
C ASP A 127 5.93 12.85 -17.42
N ALA A 128 6.08 12.29 -16.21
CA ALA A 128 5.13 12.48 -15.13
C ALA A 128 5.07 13.96 -14.72
N GLU A 129 3.85 14.49 -14.58
CA GLU A 129 3.65 15.80 -13.97
C GLU A 129 3.87 15.64 -12.45
N PRO A 130 4.94 16.23 -11.88
CA PRO A 130 5.24 16.10 -10.47
C PRO A 130 4.19 16.85 -9.63
N PRO A 131 3.98 16.45 -8.38
CA PRO A 131 3.03 17.12 -7.49
C PRO A 131 3.46 18.56 -7.23
N GLU A 132 2.52 19.52 -7.31
CA GLU A 132 2.81 20.93 -7.03
C GLU A 132 3.12 21.17 -5.54
N THR A 133 2.59 20.31 -4.65
CA THR A 133 2.81 20.39 -3.20
C THR A 133 3.04 18.98 -2.63
N VAL A 134 4.30 18.66 -2.28
CA VAL A 134 4.56 17.59 -1.31
C VAL A 134 4.69 18.25 0.06
N VAL A 135 3.73 17.98 0.95
CA VAL A 135 3.75 18.56 2.29
C VAL A 135 4.75 17.78 3.14
N GLU A 136 6.02 18.20 3.12
CA GLU A 136 6.98 17.78 4.15
C GLU A 136 6.48 18.28 5.52
N LEU A 137 6.15 17.35 6.44
CA LEU A 137 5.89 17.73 7.82
C LEU A 137 7.15 18.41 8.39
N PRO A 138 7.04 19.59 9.01
CA PRO A 138 8.19 20.21 9.64
C PRO A 138 8.72 19.32 10.77
N GLU A 139 10.05 19.17 10.85
CA GLU A 139 10.74 18.48 11.94
C GLU A 139 10.19 18.97 13.30
N ALA A 140 9.86 18.01 14.16
CA ALA A 140 9.19 18.21 15.44
C ALA A 140 9.67 19.48 16.18
N VAL A 141 8.77 20.44 16.35
CA VAL A 141 8.95 21.57 17.27
C VAL A 141 9.05 21.01 18.69
N THR A 142 10.28 20.86 19.18
CA THR A 142 10.55 20.59 20.58
C THR A 142 9.93 21.69 21.43
N ALA A 143 9.09 21.27 22.40
CA ALA A 143 8.38 22.14 23.32
C ALA A 143 9.25 23.24 23.95
N ALA A 144 8.87 24.50 23.70
CA ALA A 144 8.87 25.61 24.67
C ALA A 144 8.46 26.91 23.95
N ASP A 145 7.22 27.35 24.15
CA ASP A 145 6.90 28.62 24.82
C ASP A 145 5.38 28.79 24.84
N THR A 146 4.79 28.57 26.01
CA THR A 146 3.47 29.11 26.35
C THR A 146 3.57 30.63 26.43
N ASP A 147 3.02 31.34 25.44
CA ASP A 147 2.55 32.70 25.67
C ASP A 147 1.14 32.87 25.10
N SER A 148 0.21 33.08 26.04
CA SER A 148 -1.19 33.32 25.77
C SER A 148 -1.38 34.69 25.13
N ALA A 149 -1.75 34.72 23.85
CA ALA A 149 -2.42 35.89 23.27
C ALA A 149 -3.49 35.40 22.31
N ALA A 150 -4.74 35.39 22.79
CA ALA A 150 -5.92 35.11 21.99
C ALA A 150 -6.10 36.19 20.91
N PRO A 151 -6.26 35.83 19.62
CA PRO A 151 -6.85 36.74 18.66
C PRO A 151 -8.39 36.70 18.79
N GLU A 152 -8.95 37.90 18.92
CA GLU A 152 -10.37 38.23 18.89
C GLU A 152 -11.00 37.70 17.58
N TYR A 153 -11.72 36.59 17.67
CA TYR A 153 -12.50 36.07 16.54
C TYR A 153 -13.68 37.00 16.29
N GLY A 154 -13.71 37.53 15.07
CA GLY A 154 -14.77 38.39 14.57
C GLY A 154 -16.15 37.73 14.66
N ASP A 155 -17.13 38.61 14.81
CA ASP A 155 -18.58 38.38 14.80
C ASP A 155 -19.03 37.73 13.49
N GLY A 156 -18.78 36.43 13.36
CA GLY A 156 -19.34 35.57 12.33
C GLY A 156 -20.67 35.06 12.82
N VAL A 157 -21.76 35.60 12.27
CA VAL A 157 -23.12 35.11 12.50
C VAL A 157 -23.16 33.63 12.13
N ALA A 158 -23.15 32.74 13.13
CA ALA A 158 -23.41 31.33 12.92
C ALA A 158 -24.84 31.21 12.39
N TYR A 159 -24.99 30.67 11.18
CA TYR A 159 -26.30 30.30 10.66
C TYR A 159 -26.81 29.12 11.48
N GLU A 160 -27.71 29.39 12.43
CA GLU A 160 -28.47 28.34 13.10
C GLU A 160 -29.53 27.84 12.10
N PRO A 161 -29.46 26.57 11.65
CA PRO A 161 -30.53 26.02 10.84
C PRO A 161 -31.83 26.02 11.67
N PRO A 162 -32.99 26.26 11.05
CA PRO A 162 -34.26 26.24 11.77
C PRO A 162 -34.46 24.89 12.47
N GLU A 163 -35.01 24.91 13.68
CA GLU A 163 -35.37 23.70 14.43
C GLU A 163 -36.22 22.77 13.54
N PRO A 164 -35.91 21.46 13.49
CA PRO A 164 -36.72 20.53 12.71
C PRO A 164 -38.14 20.51 13.27
N GLU A 165 -39.13 20.53 12.38
CA GLU A 165 -40.53 20.38 12.78
C GLU A 165 -40.70 19.07 13.57
N ALA A 166 -41.41 19.15 14.69
CA ALA A 166 -41.66 17.99 15.53
C ALA A 166 -42.42 16.93 14.71
N VAL A 167 -41.80 15.77 14.52
CA VAL A 167 -42.46 14.62 13.90
C VAL A 167 -43.64 14.19 14.77
N GLU A 168 -44.84 14.18 14.18
CA GLU A 168 -46.01 13.59 14.82
C GLU A 168 -45.74 12.09 15.00
N SER A 169 -45.96 11.57 16.21
CA SER A 169 -45.70 10.16 16.51
C SER A 169 -46.74 9.29 15.79
N GLY A 170 -46.45 8.91 14.54
CA GLY A 170 -47.37 8.10 13.74
C GLY A 170 -46.91 7.74 12.32
N ASP A 171 -46.03 8.53 11.70
CA ASP A 171 -45.61 8.27 10.31
C ASP A 171 -44.38 7.34 10.24
N ILE A 172 -44.61 6.06 10.51
CA ILE A 172 -43.73 5.00 10.02
C ILE A 172 -44.02 4.83 8.52
N TYR A 173 -43.13 5.36 7.68
CA TYR A 173 -43.12 5.02 6.26
C TYR A 173 -42.94 3.50 6.09
N GLY A 174 -43.98 2.82 5.61
CA GLY A 174 -43.85 1.53 4.91
C GLY A 174 -44.10 0.23 5.68
N GLN A 175 -44.95 0.21 6.71
CA GLN A 175 -45.35 -1.05 7.39
C GLN A 175 -46.77 -1.55 7.11
N ASP A 176 -47.38 -1.16 5.99
CA ASP A 176 -48.60 -1.81 5.52
C ASP A 176 -48.28 -2.67 4.29
N GLU A 177 -48.60 -3.96 4.41
CA GLU A 177 -48.50 -5.03 3.40
C GLU A 177 -47.22 -5.89 3.37
N ALA A 178 -46.74 -6.32 4.54
CA ALA A 178 -46.11 -7.65 4.62
C ALA A 178 -47.23 -8.72 4.53
N THR A 179 -47.48 -9.24 3.33
CA THR A 179 -48.22 -10.49 3.19
C THR A 179 -47.46 -11.58 3.95
N PRO A 180 -48.12 -12.39 4.82
CA PRO A 180 -47.43 -13.50 5.45
C PRO A 180 -47.10 -14.52 4.36
N TYR A 181 -45.79 -14.73 4.15
CA TYR A 181 -45.26 -15.79 3.29
C TYR A 181 -45.86 -17.14 3.70
N GLU A 182 -46.22 -17.96 2.71
CA GLU A 182 -46.67 -19.34 2.94
C GLU A 182 -45.65 -20.10 3.78
N ASP A 183 -46.17 -20.76 4.82
CA ASP A 183 -45.46 -21.68 5.70
C ASP A 183 -44.88 -22.84 4.87
N HIS A 184 -43.62 -22.72 4.47
CA HIS A 184 -42.88 -23.84 3.89
C HIS A 184 -42.69 -24.87 4.99
N ALA A 185 -43.49 -25.94 4.89
CA ALA A 185 -43.44 -27.11 5.76
C ALA A 185 -42.00 -27.51 6.12
N GLU A 186 -41.76 -27.69 7.42
CA GLU A 186 -40.54 -28.26 8.00
C GLU A 186 -40.07 -29.46 7.18
N THR A 187 -39.02 -29.26 6.38
CA THR A 187 -38.23 -30.37 5.85
C THR A 187 -37.23 -30.74 6.93
N ALA A 188 -37.42 -31.92 7.51
CA ALA A 188 -36.46 -32.49 8.45
C ALA A 188 -35.05 -32.51 7.83
N PRO A 189 -33.99 -32.19 8.58
CA PRO A 189 -32.63 -32.20 8.06
C PRO A 189 -32.15 -33.65 7.91
N GLU A 190 -32.61 -34.33 6.86
CA GLU A 190 -31.98 -35.56 6.41
C GLU A 190 -30.74 -35.20 5.58
N SER A 191 -29.56 -35.48 6.14
CA SER A 191 -28.25 -35.50 5.50
C SER A 191 -27.57 -34.15 5.22
N LEU A 192 -27.17 -33.44 6.29
CA LEU A 192 -26.13 -32.38 6.19
C LEU A 192 -24.69 -32.95 6.09
N TYR A 193 -24.53 -34.27 6.04
CA TYR A 193 -23.25 -34.98 5.88
C TYR A 193 -23.28 -35.92 4.68
N GLY A 194 -23.56 -35.36 3.50
CA GLY A 194 -23.32 -36.05 2.23
C GLY A 194 -21.82 -36.15 1.96
N GLU A 195 -21.29 -37.37 2.07
CA GLU A 195 -20.08 -37.92 1.44
C GLU A 195 -18.87 -36.98 1.32
N ILE A 196 -18.03 -36.94 2.36
CA ILE A 196 -16.63 -36.51 2.20
C ILE A 196 -15.91 -37.52 1.30
N GLU A 197 -15.38 -37.04 0.17
CA GLU A 197 -14.55 -37.84 -0.71
C GLU A 197 -13.31 -38.36 0.03
N THR A 198 -13.06 -39.66 -0.09
CA THR A 198 -12.09 -40.45 0.68
C THR A 198 -10.64 -40.24 0.23
N ARG A 199 -10.21 -39.01 -0.05
CA ARG A 199 -8.83 -38.72 -0.51
C ARG A 199 -7.77 -38.86 0.60
N TRP A 200 -8.17 -38.83 1.87
CA TRP A 200 -7.25 -38.75 3.00
C TRP A 200 -7.24 -39.99 3.90
N SER A 201 -7.67 -41.15 3.40
CA SER A 201 -7.68 -42.41 4.15
C SER A 201 -6.77 -43.50 3.56
N GLU A 202 -5.55 -43.13 3.19
CA GLU A 202 -4.45 -44.10 3.07
C GLU A 202 -3.35 -43.76 4.08
N GLU A 203 -3.56 -44.19 5.32
CA GLU A 203 -2.47 -44.54 6.23
C GLU A 203 -1.76 -45.79 5.66
N ALA A 204 -0.49 -45.67 5.25
CA ALA A 204 0.49 -46.75 5.37
C ALA A 204 1.90 -46.29 4.99
N SER A 205 2.64 -45.75 5.95
CA SER A 205 4.02 -46.18 6.31
C SER A 205 4.77 -45.04 6.99
N VAL A 206 4.46 -44.82 8.26
CA VAL A 206 5.41 -44.18 9.19
C VAL A 206 6.55 -45.18 9.40
N ILE A 207 7.57 -45.12 8.54
CA ILE A 207 8.86 -45.72 8.86
C ILE A 207 9.51 -44.79 9.86
N ALA A 208 9.50 -45.22 11.12
CA ALA A 208 10.32 -44.66 12.18
C ALA A 208 11.81 -44.77 11.78
N ALA A 209 12.34 -43.71 11.16
CA ALA A 209 13.77 -43.45 11.15
C ALA A 209 14.10 -42.64 12.40
N ARG A 210 14.73 -43.30 13.36
CA ARG A 210 15.32 -42.73 14.58
C ARG A 210 16.03 -41.41 14.31
N SER A 211 15.79 -40.43 15.17
CA SER A 211 16.73 -39.36 15.45
C SER A 211 18.14 -39.93 15.66
N SER A 212 19.09 -39.37 14.94
CA SER A 212 20.51 -39.38 15.25
C SER A 212 20.94 -37.92 15.24
N TYR A 213 21.05 -37.33 16.43
CA TYR A 213 21.86 -36.14 16.66
C TYR A 213 23.32 -36.53 16.45
N GLY A 214 24.09 -35.73 15.70
CA GLY A 214 25.54 -35.88 15.58
C GLY A 214 26.12 -35.11 14.40
N ASP A 215 26.59 -33.90 14.71
CA ASP A 215 27.80 -33.24 14.19
C ASP A 215 28.16 -33.41 12.70
N GLU A 216 27.93 -32.39 11.88
CA GLU A 216 28.83 -32.03 10.76
C GLU A 216 28.58 -30.57 10.32
N ASP A 217 29.60 -29.75 10.62
CA ASP A 217 29.98 -28.48 9.97
C ASP A 217 29.13 -27.22 10.18
N ALA A 218 29.13 -26.74 11.44
CA ALA A 218 29.08 -25.30 11.67
C ALA A 218 30.37 -24.67 11.11
N TYR A 219 30.24 -23.79 10.13
CA TYR A 219 31.35 -23.03 9.56
C TYR A 219 31.95 -22.10 10.63
N GLU A 220 33.11 -22.44 11.18
CA GLU A 220 33.92 -21.53 11.98
C GLU A 220 34.69 -20.59 11.03
N PRO A 221 34.53 -19.26 11.11
CA PRO A 221 35.42 -18.34 10.39
C PRO A 221 36.83 -18.40 10.99
N GLU A 222 37.84 -18.40 10.12
CA GLU A 222 39.26 -18.44 10.50
C GLU A 222 39.60 -17.28 11.45
N GLU A 223 40.34 -17.59 12.53
CA GLU A 223 40.89 -16.60 13.46
C GLU A 223 41.75 -15.58 12.71
N PRO A 224 41.63 -14.27 12.99
CA PRO A 224 42.53 -13.28 12.41
C PRO A 224 43.97 -13.56 12.90
N GLU A 225 44.90 -13.64 11.96
CA GLU A 225 46.34 -13.74 12.28
C GLU A 225 46.73 -12.63 13.26
N ALA A 226 47.41 -13.04 14.33
CA ALA A 226 48.00 -12.12 15.29
C ALA A 226 48.84 -11.07 14.55
N VAL A 227 48.44 -9.82 14.67
CA VAL A 227 49.28 -8.68 14.29
C VAL A 227 50.59 -8.80 15.07
N ASP A 228 51.70 -8.80 14.33
CA ASP A 228 53.04 -8.80 14.89
C ASP A 228 53.22 -7.57 15.78
N ASP A 229 53.32 -7.82 17.08
CA ASP A 229 53.65 -6.85 18.11
C ASP A 229 55.12 -6.42 17.91
N GLY A 230 55.35 -5.32 17.19
CA GLY A 230 56.61 -4.61 17.27
C GLY A 230 57.02 -3.82 16.03
N ASP A 231 56.72 -2.52 16.01
CA ASP A 231 57.79 -1.52 16.12
C ASP A 231 57.23 -0.10 16.35
N ARG A 232 57.34 0.29 17.62
CA ARG A 232 57.88 1.57 18.12
C ARG A 232 57.24 2.88 17.64
N TYR A 233 56.50 3.49 18.57
CA TYR A 233 56.32 4.93 18.68
C TYR A 233 57.68 5.67 18.72
N GLY A 234 57.84 6.66 17.84
CA GLY A 234 58.70 7.84 18.02
C GLY A 234 60.22 7.64 17.91
N ASP A 235 60.78 8.04 16.77
CA ASP A 235 62.14 8.60 16.62
C ASP A 235 62.08 9.41 15.30
N ASP A 236 61.88 10.72 15.36
CA ASP A 236 62.93 11.73 15.24
C ASP A 236 63.55 11.75 13.82
N ASP A 237 63.08 12.67 12.99
CA ASP A 237 63.98 13.36 12.07
C ASP A 237 63.49 14.81 11.93
N ALA A 238 64.10 15.65 12.75
CA ALA A 238 64.08 17.09 12.62
C ALA A 238 65.23 17.54 11.69
N VAL A 239 64.96 18.64 10.97
CA VAL A 239 65.86 19.54 10.21
C VAL A 239 66.37 19.02 8.84
N ASP A 240 66.40 19.81 7.76
CA ASP A 240 66.97 21.15 7.66
C ASP A 240 66.35 22.04 6.57
N ASP A 241 66.59 23.33 6.75
CA ASP A 241 66.14 24.51 6.00
C ASP A 241 66.98 24.72 4.71
N GLU A 242 66.55 25.69 3.89
CA GLU A 242 67.27 26.36 2.78
C GLU A 242 67.33 25.68 1.38
N SER A 243 66.54 26.24 0.44
CA SER A 243 67.03 26.93 -0.79
C SER A 243 65.88 27.51 -1.62
#